data_AF-A0A538M195-F1
#
_entry.id   AF-A0A538M195-F1
#
_cell.length_a   1.000
_cell.length_b   1.000
_cell.length_c   1.000
_cell.angle_alpha   90.00
_cell.angle_beta   90.00
_cell.angle_gamma   90.00
#
_symmetry.space_group_name_H-M   'P 1'
#
loop_
_entity.id
_entity.type
_entity.pdbx_description
1 polymer ?
#
loop_
_entity_poly.entity_id
_entity_poly.type
_entity_poly.pdbx_seq_one_letter_code
_entity_poly.pdbx_strand_id
1 'polypeptide(L)'
;MRGILGSAVGLGVVALATAAGGSAQPSGQQVVLPGPVPYPTDSPPLLGKTALPNAYLGPLLHIASGQRVFVGVDSEGRVARVVDRQRLLVRGKGDYQVAISAPVEDVRAAAGSESEPGLRADQVLWAGFSPGRKVLAADVILRPRAAEPYLPVRLKVRRDGDRVTLTATNATPTGEMLYAGTTSPPELARLLDETRRASLAGRRLAAAYATFVGLVRVPKQKVPIEAPLRVEGELRLPGQAPVSFSRTLGDGRPLSFRVAARGGGTPKVHLLVRPSPVVRLLRPPGAETWVQAVRRRSLPAPFLLRRLIETRMRLVRADQYQSFLSDPDVDGRSRSVYEYDTLAASASPGVSAAPGDVGGGTSALLVVAITLGSVVLAGGGLVLWAHL
;
A
#
# COMPACT_ATOMS: atom_id res chain seq x y z
N MET A 1 24.79 -61.13 81.45
CA MET A 1 23.41 -60.85 81.00
C MET A 1 23.36 -59.42 80.47
N ARG A 2 22.83 -59.22 79.25
CA ARG A 2 22.25 -58.01 78.62
C ARG A 2 22.52 -56.66 79.34
N GLY A 3 23.00 -55.58 78.73
CA GLY A 3 23.10 -55.14 77.34
C GLY A 3 23.76 -53.75 77.31
N ILE A 4 24.26 -53.37 76.15
CA ILE A 4 25.25 -52.33 75.85
C ILE A 4 24.56 -51.04 75.32
N LEU A 5 25.09 -49.87 75.72
CA LEU A 5 25.14 -48.51 75.12
C LEU A 5 23.93 -47.99 74.29
N GLY A 6 23.57 -46.70 74.25
CA GLY A 6 24.16 -45.45 74.69
C GLY A 6 23.30 -44.28 74.17
N SER A 7 23.48 -43.10 74.75
CA SER A 7 22.71 -41.87 74.54
C SER A 7 22.90 -41.25 73.14
N ALA A 8 21.85 -40.60 72.61
CA ALA A 8 22.00 -39.47 71.68
C ALA A 8 20.77 -38.54 71.73
N VAL A 9 21.03 -37.28 72.09
CA VAL A 9 20.17 -36.11 71.96
C VAL A 9 20.22 -35.63 70.50
N GLY A 10 19.08 -35.37 69.87
CA GLY A 10 18.99 -34.90 68.48
C GLY A 10 17.93 -33.81 68.33
N LEU A 11 18.40 -32.58 68.12
CA LEU A 11 17.63 -31.34 67.94
C LEU A 11 16.65 -31.39 66.76
N GLY A 12 15.43 -30.93 66.99
CA GLY A 12 14.44 -30.69 65.94
C GLY A 12 14.82 -29.46 65.10
N VAL A 13 15.10 -29.68 63.82
CA VAL A 13 15.20 -28.61 62.83
C VAL A 13 13.79 -28.30 62.34
N VAL A 14 13.20 -27.21 62.84
CA VAL A 14 12.05 -26.56 62.21
C VAL A 14 12.59 -25.78 61.02
N ALA A 15 12.43 -26.34 59.82
CA ALA A 15 12.68 -25.61 58.58
C ALA A 15 11.58 -24.55 58.40
N LEU A 16 11.87 -23.31 58.84
CA LEU A 16 11.17 -22.12 58.38
C LEU A 16 11.42 -21.98 56.88
N ALA A 17 10.50 -22.53 56.07
CA ALA A 17 10.42 -22.21 54.67
C ALA A 17 9.97 -20.75 54.53
N THR A 18 10.92 -19.82 54.53
CA THR A 18 10.70 -18.49 53.97
C THR A 18 10.38 -18.68 52.51
N ALA A 19 9.09 -18.67 52.18
CA ALA A 19 8.63 -18.45 50.81
C ALA A 19 9.13 -17.06 50.41
N ALA A 20 10.32 -17.02 49.82
CA ALA A 20 10.75 -15.90 49.01
C ALA A 20 9.78 -15.87 47.84
N GLY A 21 8.69 -15.10 48.00
CA GLY A 21 7.85 -14.66 46.90
C GLY A 21 8.72 -13.80 46.00
N GLY A 22 9.51 -14.46 45.15
CA GLY A 22 10.11 -13.87 43.98
C GLY A 22 8.95 -13.38 43.13
N SER A 23 8.59 -12.11 43.33
CA SER A 23 7.82 -11.37 42.35
C SER A 23 8.70 -11.35 41.11
N ALA A 24 8.52 -12.35 40.24
CA ALA A 24 9.03 -12.31 38.90
C ALA A 24 8.49 -11.00 38.32
N GLN A 25 9.35 -9.98 38.26
CA GLN A 25 9.00 -8.75 37.58
C GLN A 25 8.56 -9.18 36.18
N PRO A 26 7.34 -8.83 35.74
CA PRO A 26 6.89 -9.19 34.41
C PRO A 26 7.96 -8.70 33.44
N SER A 27 8.64 -9.64 32.78
CA SER A 27 9.72 -9.33 31.87
C SER A 27 9.15 -8.42 30.78
N GLY A 28 9.78 -7.27 30.58
CA GLY A 28 9.39 -6.35 29.54
C GLY A 28 9.54 -7.04 28.19
N GLN A 29 8.46 -7.12 27.42
CA GLN A 29 8.48 -7.64 26.06
C GLN A 29 8.67 -6.50 25.07
N GLN A 30 9.66 -6.62 24.17
CA GLN A 30 9.80 -5.70 23.04
C GLN A 30 8.82 -6.10 21.94
N VAL A 31 7.93 -5.19 21.57
CA VAL A 31 6.97 -5.38 20.47
C VAL A 31 7.32 -4.44 19.34
N VAL A 32 7.44 -4.98 18.14
CA VAL A 32 7.67 -4.19 16.93
C VAL A 32 6.47 -3.30 16.64
N LEU A 33 6.74 -2.02 16.46
CA LEU A 33 5.74 -1.02 16.09
C LEU A 33 5.59 -0.97 14.55
N PRO A 34 4.42 -0.52 14.05
CA PRO A 34 4.21 -0.29 12.63
C PRO A 34 5.36 0.48 11.99
N GLY A 35 5.87 0.00 10.86
CA GLY A 35 7.12 0.45 10.25
C GLY A 35 7.28 -0.11 8.84
N PRO A 36 8.48 -0.02 8.25
CA PRO A 36 8.73 -0.34 6.84
C PRO A 36 8.76 -1.85 6.54
N VAL A 37 8.75 -2.68 7.58
CA VAL A 37 8.64 -4.15 7.49
C VAL A 37 7.28 -4.49 6.87
N PRO A 38 7.18 -5.46 5.93
CA PRO A 38 5.96 -5.65 5.15
C PRO A 38 4.76 -5.93 6.06
N TYR A 39 3.89 -4.94 6.20
CA TYR A 39 2.51 -5.14 6.61
C TYR A 39 1.73 -5.49 5.34
N PRO A 40 1.27 -6.75 5.19
CA PRO A 40 0.52 -7.15 4.01
C PRO A 40 -0.82 -6.41 3.97
N THR A 41 -1.14 -5.79 2.84
CA THR A 41 -2.47 -5.20 2.62
C THR A 41 -2.88 -5.31 1.15
N ASP A 42 -4.18 -5.29 0.88
CA ASP A 42 -4.81 -5.22 -0.46
C ASP A 42 -4.57 -3.87 -1.16
N SER A 43 -3.37 -3.31 -1.08
CA SER A 43 -3.02 -1.96 -1.50
C SER A 43 -1.66 -1.97 -2.21
N PRO A 44 -1.26 -0.89 -2.88
CA PRO A 44 -0.01 -0.86 -3.63
C PRO A 44 1.20 -1.36 -2.82
N PRO A 45 2.21 -1.94 -3.48
CA PRO A 45 2.39 -1.94 -4.93
C PRO A 45 1.44 -2.89 -5.67
N LEU A 46 1.10 -2.53 -6.91
CA LEU A 46 0.32 -3.40 -7.79
C LEU A 46 1.05 -4.73 -7.97
N LEU A 47 0.30 -5.83 -7.93
CA LEU A 47 0.80 -7.15 -8.26
C LEU A 47 0.08 -7.65 -9.52
N GLY A 48 0.85 -8.26 -10.41
CA GLY A 48 0.32 -9.03 -11.54
C GLY A 48 -0.36 -10.31 -11.03
N LYS A 49 -1.25 -10.90 -11.83
CA LYS A 49 -1.97 -12.13 -11.43
C LYS A 49 -1.09 -13.37 -11.45
N THR A 50 -0.05 -13.35 -12.27
CA THR A 50 0.68 -14.56 -12.68
C THR A 50 2.15 -14.57 -12.34
N ALA A 51 2.72 -13.42 -11.95
CA ALA A 51 4.16 -13.29 -11.82
C ALA A 51 4.56 -12.52 -10.55
N LEU A 52 5.47 -13.11 -9.80
CA LEU A 52 6.02 -12.52 -8.59
C LEU A 52 7.09 -11.49 -8.95
N PRO A 53 7.15 -10.34 -8.25
CA PRO A 53 8.22 -9.39 -8.44
C PRO A 53 9.55 -10.04 -8.06
N ASN A 54 10.60 -9.73 -8.80
CA ASN A 54 11.95 -10.18 -8.48
C ASN A 54 12.94 -9.08 -8.89
N ALA A 55 13.92 -8.81 -8.05
CA ALA A 55 14.98 -7.87 -8.35
C ALA A 55 16.32 -8.50 -7.98
N TYR A 56 17.21 -8.56 -8.96
CA TYR A 56 18.63 -8.73 -8.77
C TYR A 56 19.30 -7.38 -8.98
N LEU A 57 19.94 -6.88 -7.92
CA LEU A 57 20.75 -5.68 -7.94
C LEU A 57 22.17 -6.06 -7.51
N GLY A 58 23.17 -5.66 -8.30
CA GLY A 58 24.55 -5.74 -7.85
C GLY A 58 24.74 -5.01 -6.50
N PRO A 59 25.66 -5.43 -5.61
CA PRO A 59 25.76 -4.92 -4.24
C PRO A 59 25.97 -3.40 -4.08
N LEU A 60 26.48 -2.75 -5.13
CA LEU A 60 26.75 -1.30 -5.16
C LEU A 60 25.65 -0.51 -5.89
N LEU A 61 24.60 -1.19 -6.37
CA LEU A 61 23.50 -0.57 -7.08
C LEU A 61 22.43 -0.08 -6.11
N HIS A 62 21.97 1.14 -6.37
CA HIS A 62 20.81 1.72 -5.72
C HIS A 62 19.85 2.26 -6.76
N ILE A 63 18.56 2.08 -6.53
CA ILE A 63 17.52 2.58 -7.43
C ILE A 63 16.63 3.57 -6.68
N ALA A 64 16.45 4.74 -7.27
CA ALA A 64 15.40 5.67 -6.86
C ALA A 64 14.26 5.66 -7.89
N SER A 65 13.02 5.59 -7.42
CA SER A 65 11.83 5.47 -8.24
C SER A 65 11.00 6.76 -8.20
N GLY A 66 10.64 7.26 -9.37
CA GLY A 66 9.69 8.36 -9.54
C GLY A 66 8.56 7.92 -10.46
N GLN A 67 7.32 8.09 -10.01
CA GLN A 67 6.13 7.61 -10.72
C GLN A 67 5.12 8.75 -10.88
N ARG A 68 4.55 8.84 -12.08
CA ARG A 68 3.42 9.74 -12.37
C ARG A 68 2.31 8.91 -12.98
N VAL A 69 1.29 8.63 -12.18
CA VAL A 69 0.15 7.79 -12.52
C VAL A 69 -0.94 8.66 -13.13
N PHE A 70 -1.09 8.61 -14.44
CA PHE A 70 -2.16 9.27 -15.17
C PHE A 70 -3.42 8.40 -15.15
N VAL A 71 -4.51 8.98 -14.66
CA VAL A 71 -5.82 8.34 -14.54
C VAL A 71 -6.80 9.10 -15.42
N GLY A 72 -7.10 8.54 -16.58
CA GLY A 72 -8.16 9.04 -17.44
C GLY A 72 -9.52 8.65 -16.87
N VAL A 73 -10.38 9.63 -16.59
CA VAL A 73 -11.75 9.42 -16.13
C VAL A 73 -12.78 9.87 -17.16
N ASP A 74 -13.94 9.22 -17.18
CA ASP A 74 -15.08 9.63 -18.01
C ASP A 74 -15.84 10.82 -17.39
N SER A 75 -16.92 11.25 -18.05
CA SER A 75 -17.76 12.37 -17.61
C SER A 75 -18.51 12.13 -16.28
N GLU A 76 -18.57 10.89 -15.79
CA GLU A 76 -19.16 10.51 -14.51
C GLU A 76 -18.09 10.32 -13.41
N GLY A 77 -16.80 10.37 -13.79
CA GLY A 77 -15.66 10.14 -12.90
C GLY A 77 -15.23 8.68 -12.79
N ARG A 78 -15.71 7.78 -13.66
CA ARG A 78 -15.27 6.38 -13.70
C ARG A 78 -13.92 6.26 -14.40
N VAL A 79 -13.07 5.36 -13.93
CA VAL A 79 -11.73 5.15 -14.49
C VAL A 79 -11.81 4.43 -15.83
N ALA A 80 -11.29 5.05 -16.87
CA ALA A 80 -11.29 4.53 -18.23
C ALA A 80 -9.88 4.20 -18.74
N ARG A 81 -8.84 4.86 -18.21
CA ARG A 81 -7.45 4.63 -18.59
C ARG A 81 -6.53 4.81 -17.39
N VAL A 82 -5.52 3.96 -17.25
CA VAL A 82 -4.45 4.14 -16.26
C VAL A 82 -3.10 3.94 -16.96
N VAL A 83 -2.22 4.94 -16.87
CA VAL A 83 -0.85 4.88 -17.38
C VAL A 83 0.09 5.32 -16.27
N ASP A 84 1.05 4.50 -15.90
CA ASP A 84 2.15 4.93 -15.02
C ASP A 84 3.37 5.31 -15.85
N ARG A 85 3.78 6.58 -15.75
CA ARG A 85 5.09 6.99 -16.24
C ARG A 85 6.10 6.75 -15.14
N GLN A 86 6.83 5.66 -15.26
CA GLN A 86 7.88 5.27 -14.34
C GLN A 86 9.22 5.84 -14.78
N ARG A 87 10.01 6.32 -13.82
CA ARG A 87 11.40 6.72 -13.99
C ARG A 87 12.24 6.15 -12.86
N LEU A 88 13.15 5.24 -13.18
CA LEU A 88 14.12 4.65 -12.27
C LEU A 88 15.49 5.29 -12.52
N LEU A 89 16.09 5.83 -11.47
CA LEU A 89 17.48 6.30 -11.49
C LEU A 89 18.35 5.23 -10.82
N VAL A 90 19.06 4.48 -11.64
CA VAL A 90 20.05 3.49 -11.20
C VAL A 90 21.36 4.22 -10.93
N ARG A 91 21.95 4.01 -9.76
CA ARG A 91 23.26 4.54 -9.35
C ARG A 91 24.16 3.39 -8.93
N GLY A 92 25.46 3.56 -9.14
CA GLY A 92 26.44 2.50 -8.95
C GLY A 92 26.74 1.75 -10.24
N LYS A 93 27.85 1.02 -10.23
CA LYS A 93 28.33 0.22 -11.35
C LYS A 93 27.96 -1.24 -11.12
N GLY A 94 27.40 -1.90 -12.12
CA GLY A 94 27.07 -3.32 -12.05
C GLY A 94 25.87 -3.70 -12.90
N ASP A 95 25.62 -5.01 -12.94
CA ASP A 95 24.46 -5.59 -13.61
C ASP A 95 23.21 -5.45 -12.74
N TYR A 96 22.08 -5.28 -13.41
CA TYR A 96 20.75 -5.29 -12.80
C TYR A 96 19.81 -6.15 -13.63
N GLN A 97 18.89 -6.81 -12.94
CA GLN A 97 17.73 -7.44 -13.53
C GLN A 97 16.54 -7.23 -12.61
N VAL A 98 15.53 -6.52 -13.09
CA VAL A 98 14.38 -6.11 -12.30
C VAL A 98 13.11 -6.53 -13.04
N ALA A 99 12.23 -7.20 -12.31
CA ALA A 99 10.89 -7.58 -12.75
C ALA A 99 9.86 -6.94 -11.83
N ILE A 100 9.13 -5.96 -12.38
CA ILE A 100 8.11 -5.19 -11.67
C ILE A 100 6.75 -5.74 -12.07
N SER A 101 6.12 -6.47 -11.16
CA SER A 101 4.78 -7.01 -11.39
C SER A 101 3.73 -5.92 -11.39
N ALA A 102 2.79 -5.97 -12.33
CA ALA A 102 1.62 -5.09 -12.41
C ALA A 102 0.62 -5.62 -13.44
N PRO A 103 -0.67 -5.22 -13.44
CA PRO A 103 -1.62 -5.60 -14.47
C PRO A 103 -1.36 -4.85 -15.80
N VAL A 104 -0.18 -5.04 -16.37
CA VAL A 104 0.32 -4.35 -17.56
C VAL A 104 -0.38 -4.87 -18.81
N GLU A 105 -0.82 -3.94 -19.64
CA GLU A 105 -1.35 -4.20 -20.97
C GLU A 105 -0.29 -3.98 -22.04
N ASP A 106 0.48 -2.90 -21.93
CA ASP A 106 1.58 -2.55 -22.82
C ASP A 106 2.63 -1.73 -22.04
N VAL A 107 3.87 -1.72 -22.51
CA VAL A 107 4.95 -0.92 -21.93
C VAL A 107 5.90 -0.47 -23.03
N ARG A 108 6.30 0.80 -22.97
CA ARG A 108 7.23 1.40 -23.95
C ARG A 108 8.23 2.27 -23.25
N ALA A 109 9.44 2.40 -23.79
CA ALA A 109 10.38 3.38 -23.29
C ALA A 109 9.77 4.79 -23.34
N ALA A 110 9.89 5.50 -22.23
CA ALA A 110 9.51 6.91 -22.15
C ALA A 110 10.69 7.80 -22.56
N ALA A 111 10.39 9.07 -22.84
CA ALA A 111 11.41 10.05 -23.21
C ALA A 111 12.56 10.11 -22.19
N GLY A 112 13.79 10.00 -22.69
CA GLY A 112 15.00 10.02 -21.88
C GLY A 112 15.31 8.72 -21.14
N SER A 113 14.71 7.59 -21.54
CA SER A 113 15.17 6.26 -21.13
C SER A 113 16.47 5.89 -21.85
N GLU A 114 17.40 5.26 -21.12
CA GLU A 114 18.67 4.74 -21.64
C GLU A 114 18.59 3.22 -21.92
N SER A 115 17.38 2.63 -21.84
CA SER A 115 17.12 1.22 -22.19
C SER A 115 15.66 1.03 -22.57
N GLU A 116 15.39 -0.04 -23.31
CA GLU A 116 14.04 -0.49 -23.62
C GLU A 116 13.51 -1.41 -22.51
N PRO A 117 12.28 -1.18 -22.00
CA PRO A 117 11.62 -2.12 -21.10
C PRO A 117 11.15 -3.36 -21.85
N GLY A 118 11.24 -4.52 -21.21
CA GLY A 118 10.57 -5.73 -21.67
C GLY A 118 9.17 -5.87 -21.08
N LEU A 119 8.27 -6.52 -21.81
CA LEU A 119 6.96 -6.96 -21.32
C LEU A 119 6.96 -8.48 -21.17
N ARG A 120 6.63 -8.99 -19.98
CA ARG A 120 6.46 -10.44 -19.77
C ARG A 120 5.37 -10.72 -18.75
N ALA A 121 4.27 -11.34 -19.18
CA ALA A 121 3.24 -11.94 -18.32
C ALA A 121 2.88 -11.09 -17.08
N ASP A 122 2.32 -9.90 -17.27
CA ASP A 122 2.00 -8.93 -16.20
C ASP A 122 3.23 -8.37 -15.46
N GLN A 123 4.36 -8.20 -16.16
CA GLN A 123 5.57 -7.57 -15.61
C GLN A 123 6.25 -6.63 -16.60
N VAL A 124 6.79 -5.54 -16.05
CA VAL A 124 7.82 -4.73 -16.71
C VAL A 124 9.19 -5.30 -16.34
N LEU A 125 10.00 -5.62 -17.35
CA LEU A 125 11.34 -6.15 -17.18
C LEU A 125 12.39 -5.10 -17.56
N TRP A 126 13.38 -4.94 -16.69
CA TRP A 126 14.58 -4.17 -16.96
C TRP A 126 15.78 -5.08 -16.76
N ALA A 127 16.68 -5.15 -17.72
CA ALA A 127 17.93 -5.89 -17.57
C ALA A 127 19.08 -5.16 -18.27
N GLY A 128 20.28 -5.29 -17.73
CA GLY A 128 21.50 -4.80 -18.35
C GLY A 128 22.53 -4.32 -17.35
N PHE A 129 23.46 -3.49 -17.83
CA PHE A 129 24.56 -2.95 -17.04
C PHE A 129 24.40 -1.44 -16.82
N SER A 130 24.72 -0.99 -15.60
CA SER A 130 24.87 0.43 -15.25
C SER A 130 26.36 0.80 -15.21
N PRO A 131 26.82 1.81 -15.98
CA PRO A 131 28.21 2.26 -15.95
C PRO A 131 28.55 3.17 -14.74
N GLY A 132 27.66 3.27 -13.76
CA GLY A 132 27.79 4.17 -12.60
C GLY A 132 26.53 5.02 -12.38
N ARG A 133 25.84 5.36 -13.47
CA ARG A 133 24.53 6.02 -13.46
C ARG A 133 23.77 5.62 -14.72
N LYS A 134 22.48 5.34 -14.58
CA LYS A 134 21.59 5.04 -15.71
C LYS A 134 20.16 5.48 -15.41
N VAL A 135 19.49 6.02 -16.41
CA VAL A 135 18.06 6.34 -16.34
C VAL A 135 17.26 5.30 -17.11
N LEU A 136 16.31 4.65 -16.45
CA LEU A 136 15.31 3.79 -17.08
C LEU A 136 13.97 4.49 -16.98
N ALA A 137 13.26 4.66 -18.08
CA ALA A 137 11.96 5.30 -18.06
C ALA A 137 10.98 4.58 -18.98
N ALA A 138 9.75 4.37 -18.51
CA ALA A 138 8.72 3.70 -19.28
C ALA A 138 7.35 4.33 -19.07
N ASP A 139 6.55 4.33 -20.14
CA ASP A 139 5.11 4.53 -20.08
C ASP A 139 4.46 3.15 -20.00
N VAL A 140 3.97 2.79 -18.80
CA VAL A 140 3.35 1.51 -18.48
C VAL A 140 1.84 1.66 -18.57
N ILE A 141 1.23 1.06 -19.59
CA ILE A 141 -0.22 1.07 -19.78
C ILE A 141 -0.80 -0.08 -18.94
N LEU A 142 -1.74 0.25 -18.05
CA LEU A 142 -2.33 -0.72 -17.12
C LEU A 142 -3.78 -1.00 -17.47
N ARG A 143 -4.20 -2.24 -17.25
CA ARG A 143 -5.61 -2.65 -17.38
C ARG A 143 -6.46 -1.88 -16.36
N PRO A 144 -7.38 -0.99 -16.78
CA PRO A 144 -8.04 -0.05 -15.87
C PRO A 144 -8.80 -0.72 -14.73
N ARG A 145 -9.60 -1.76 -15.03
CA ARG A 145 -10.38 -2.50 -14.01
C ARG A 145 -9.51 -3.19 -12.96
N ALA A 146 -8.30 -3.60 -13.32
CA ALA A 146 -7.38 -4.26 -12.39
C ALA A 146 -6.61 -3.25 -11.53
N ALA A 147 -6.31 -2.05 -12.08
CA ALA A 147 -5.60 -1.00 -11.38
C ALA A 147 -6.52 -0.12 -10.50
N GLU A 148 -7.79 0.06 -10.89
CA GLU A 148 -8.74 0.96 -10.22
C GLU A 148 -8.86 0.75 -8.70
N PRO A 149 -8.97 -0.48 -8.17
CA PRO A 149 -9.05 -0.72 -6.72
C PRO A 149 -7.90 -0.06 -5.93
N TYR A 150 -6.73 0.04 -6.55
CA TYR A 150 -5.50 0.52 -5.94
C TYR A 150 -5.25 2.02 -6.13
N LEU A 151 -6.11 2.73 -6.85
CA LEU A 151 -6.00 4.19 -6.99
C LEU A 151 -6.42 4.88 -5.68
N PRO A 152 -5.74 5.97 -5.25
CA PRO A 152 -5.93 6.56 -3.93
C PRO A 152 -7.21 7.37 -3.77
N VAL A 153 -7.80 7.83 -4.88
CA VAL A 153 -9.04 8.63 -4.88
C VAL A 153 -10.08 8.00 -5.81
N ARG A 154 -11.34 8.02 -5.36
CA ARG A 154 -12.52 7.79 -6.21
C ARG A 154 -13.17 9.13 -6.53
N LEU A 155 -13.49 9.31 -7.81
CA LEU A 155 -14.21 10.49 -8.29
C LEU A 155 -15.66 10.11 -8.60
N LYS A 156 -16.55 11.07 -8.39
CA LYS A 156 -17.94 10.97 -8.81
C LYS A 156 -18.40 12.34 -9.27
N VAL A 157 -18.80 12.43 -10.52
CA VAL A 157 -19.37 13.63 -11.11
C VAL A 157 -20.87 13.41 -11.26
N ARG A 158 -21.66 14.31 -10.71
CA ARG A 158 -23.12 14.30 -10.83
C ARG A 158 -23.58 15.59 -11.47
N ARG A 159 -24.55 15.47 -12.37
CA ARG A 159 -25.25 16.60 -12.98
C ARG A 159 -26.70 16.60 -12.51
N ASP A 160 -27.18 17.77 -12.14
CA ASP A 160 -28.56 18.04 -11.75
C ASP A 160 -28.96 19.39 -12.35
N GLY A 161 -29.64 19.35 -13.50
CA GLY A 161 -29.89 20.53 -14.33
C GLY A 161 -28.61 21.21 -14.80
N ASP A 162 -28.45 22.49 -14.42
CA ASP A 162 -27.26 23.31 -14.68
C ASP A 162 -26.14 23.08 -13.66
N ARG A 163 -26.41 22.36 -12.56
CA ARG A 163 -25.45 22.14 -11.49
C ARG A 163 -24.62 20.89 -11.75
N VAL A 164 -23.31 21.04 -11.68
CA VAL A 164 -22.36 19.93 -11.67
C VAL A 164 -21.70 19.85 -10.30
N THR A 165 -21.70 18.65 -9.70
CA THR A 165 -21.04 18.37 -8.43
C THR A 165 -19.98 17.30 -8.62
N LEU A 166 -18.72 17.65 -8.39
CA LEU A 166 -17.60 16.73 -8.25
C LEU A 166 -17.49 16.31 -6.79
N THR A 167 -17.46 15.00 -6.53
CA THR A 167 -17.08 14.42 -5.23
C THR A 167 -15.77 13.68 -5.39
N ALA A 168 -14.80 13.98 -4.52
CA ALA A 168 -13.55 13.24 -4.42
C ALA A 168 -13.48 12.57 -3.05
N THR A 169 -13.22 11.27 -3.02
CA THR A 169 -13.18 10.44 -1.81
C THR A 169 -11.86 9.68 -1.72
N ASN A 170 -11.22 9.74 -0.56
CA ASN A 170 -10.03 8.95 -0.24
C ASN A 170 -10.42 7.46 -0.17
N ALA A 171 -9.82 6.66 -1.06
CA ALA A 171 -10.09 5.24 -1.24
C ALA A 171 -9.06 4.34 -0.55
N THR A 172 -8.12 4.94 0.18
CA THR A 172 -7.04 4.25 0.90
C THR A 172 -7.39 3.69 2.30
N PRO A 173 -8.56 3.96 2.93
CA PRO A 173 -8.89 3.32 4.21
C PRO A 173 -8.91 1.78 4.12
N THR A 174 -8.21 1.10 5.03
CA THR A 174 -8.38 -0.33 5.31
C THR A 174 -8.60 -0.56 6.80
N GLY A 175 -9.18 -1.70 7.17
CA GLY A 175 -9.35 -2.09 8.56
C GLY A 175 -8.12 -2.83 9.09
N GLU A 176 -7.42 -2.22 10.05
CA GLU A 176 -6.24 -2.82 10.71
C GLU A 176 -6.53 -3.19 12.16
N MET A 177 -5.89 -4.26 12.64
CA MET A 177 -5.91 -4.61 14.06
C MET A 177 -4.85 -3.80 14.81
N LEU A 178 -5.20 -3.27 15.98
CA LEU A 178 -4.25 -2.56 16.84
C LEU A 178 -3.81 -3.47 17.99
N TYR A 179 -2.61 -3.26 18.50
CA TYR A 179 -2.16 -3.89 19.73
C TYR A 179 -2.55 -3.02 20.93
N ALA A 180 -2.81 -3.67 22.06
CA ALA A 180 -3.09 -3.03 23.34
C ALA A 180 -2.29 -3.74 24.45
N GLY A 181 -1.90 -2.98 25.47
CA GLY A 181 -1.18 -3.52 26.62
C GLY A 181 -0.61 -2.40 27.49
N THR A 182 0.04 -2.78 28.58
CA THR A 182 0.64 -1.84 29.52
C THR A 182 2.00 -1.39 29.03
N THR A 183 2.21 -0.07 28.93
CA THR A 183 3.39 0.56 28.35
C THR A 183 3.72 1.84 29.11
N SER A 184 4.96 2.33 28.99
CA SER A 184 5.43 3.52 29.70
C SER A 184 5.04 4.82 28.96
N PRO A 185 4.26 5.75 29.55
CA PRO A 185 3.90 7.01 28.90
C PRO A 185 5.10 7.86 28.42
N PRO A 186 6.19 8.01 29.19
CA PRO A 186 7.40 8.71 28.73
C PRO A 186 8.07 8.07 27.51
N GLU A 187 8.05 6.74 27.40
CA GLU A 187 8.58 6.01 26.23
C GLU A 187 7.72 6.30 24.99
N LEU A 188 6.40 6.14 25.11
CA LEU A 188 5.47 6.40 24.02
C LEU A 188 5.53 7.85 23.53
N ALA A 189 5.70 8.81 24.45
CA ALA A 189 5.85 10.22 24.11
C ALA A 189 7.11 10.49 23.25
N ARG A 190 8.26 9.87 23.59
CA ARG A 190 9.49 9.98 22.78
C ARG A 190 9.30 9.39 21.39
N LEU A 191 8.67 8.21 21.30
CA LEU A 191 8.37 7.55 20.04
C LEU A 191 7.41 8.36 19.16
N LEU A 192 6.42 9.04 19.76
CA LEU A 192 5.53 9.95 19.06
C LEU A 192 6.28 11.18 18.52
N ASP A 193 7.20 11.75 19.30
CA ASP A 193 8.04 12.87 18.84
C ASP A 193 9.00 12.46 17.72
N GLU A 194 9.60 11.27 17.79
CA GLU A 194 10.42 10.69 16.72
C GLU A 194 9.60 10.46 15.44
N THR A 195 8.43 9.85 15.58
CA THR A 195 7.48 9.62 14.47
C THR A 195 7.07 10.96 13.83
N ARG A 196 6.80 11.99 14.64
CA ARG A 196 6.48 13.34 14.15
C ARG A 196 7.64 13.94 13.37
N ARG A 197 8.87 13.85 13.88
CA ARG A 197 10.07 14.35 13.16
C ARG A 197 10.27 13.61 11.83
N ALA A 198 10.10 12.29 11.80
CA ALA A 198 10.19 11.51 10.57
C ALA A 198 9.11 11.91 9.56
N SER A 199 7.86 12.05 10.02
CA SER A 199 6.74 12.49 9.16
C SER A 199 6.96 13.89 8.58
N LEU A 200 7.37 14.86 9.40
CA LEU A 200 7.60 16.23 8.92
C LEU A 200 8.77 16.31 7.93
N ALA A 201 9.78 15.45 8.09
CA ALA A 201 10.89 15.33 7.17
C ALA A 201 10.56 14.53 5.89
N GLY A 202 9.35 13.97 5.77
CA GLY A 202 8.98 13.11 4.64
C GLY A 202 9.84 11.85 4.53
N ARG A 203 10.37 11.35 5.65
CA ARG A 203 11.20 10.15 5.69
C ARG A 203 10.34 8.92 5.94
N ARG A 204 10.70 7.81 5.29
CA ARG A 204 10.17 6.48 5.60
C ARG A 204 10.43 6.18 7.08
N LEU A 205 9.46 5.55 7.74
CA LEU A 205 9.62 5.17 9.13
C LEU A 205 10.73 4.13 9.25
N ALA A 206 11.55 4.22 10.29
CA ALA A 206 12.41 3.13 10.71
C ALA A 206 11.61 2.13 11.56
N ALA A 207 12.09 0.88 11.62
CA ALA A 207 11.63 -0.07 12.61
C ALA A 207 11.82 0.53 14.02
N ALA A 208 10.81 0.38 14.86
CA ALA A 208 10.83 0.86 16.23
C ALA A 208 10.16 -0.19 17.12
N TYR A 209 10.55 -0.21 18.38
CA TYR A 209 10.02 -1.13 19.37
C TYR A 209 9.44 -0.33 20.53
N ALA A 210 8.39 -0.86 21.14
CA ALA A 210 7.88 -0.38 22.42
C ALA A 210 7.96 -1.51 23.44
N THR A 211 8.27 -1.13 24.68
CA THR A 211 8.33 -2.05 25.81
C THR A 211 6.94 -2.24 26.40
N PHE A 212 6.44 -3.46 26.35
CA PHE A 212 5.19 -3.86 26.98
C PHE A 212 5.46 -4.62 28.27
N VAL A 213 4.63 -4.36 29.29
CA VAL A 213 4.68 -5.08 30.56
C VAL A 213 3.45 -5.98 30.65
N GLY A 214 3.68 -7.29 30.79
CA GLY A 214 2.62 -8.28 30.83
C GLY A 214 2.06 -8.62 29.43
N LEU A 215 0.80 -9.07 29.39
CA LEU A 215 0.22 -9.63 28.17
C LEU A 215 -0.16 -8.56 27.13
N VAL A 216 0.35 -8.71 25.91
CA VAL A 216 -0.06 -7.94 24.73
C VAL A 216 -1.35 -8.53 24.17
N ARG A 217 -2.35 -7.69 23.92
CA ARG A 217 -3.65 -8.07 23.36
C ARG A 217 -3.81 -7.49 21.98
N VAL A 218 -4.48 -8.22 21.10
CA VAL A 218 -4.94 -7.74 19.80
C VAL A 218 -6.46 -7.78 19.79
N PRO A 219 -7.16 -6.67 20.08
CA PRO A 219 -8.60 -6.64 19.97
C PRO A 219 -9.04 -7.02 18.56
N LYS A 220 -10.11 -7.82 18.45
CA LYS A 220 -10.66 -8.23 17.14
C LYS A 220 -11.25 -7.07 16.33
N GLN A 221 -11.43 -5.91 16.96
CA GLN A 221 -11.94 -4.72 16.29
C GLN A 221 -10.90 -4.13 15.34
N LYS A 222 -11.25 -4.09 14.06
CA LYS A 222 -10.47 -3.39 13.05
C LYS A 222 -10.73 -1.88 13.13
N VAL A 223 -9.68 -1.09 13.04
CA VAL A 223 -9.72 0.38 12.99
C VAL A 223 -9.41 0.83 11.57
N PRO A 224 -10.19 1.76 11.00
CA PRO A 224 -9.87 2.29 9.68
C PRO A 224 -8.57 3.11 9.73
N ILE A 225 -7.61 2.71 8.90
CA ILE A 225 -6.34 3.38 8.67
C ILE A 225 -6.29 3.80 7.20
N GLU A 226 -6.25 5.11 6.97
CA GLU A 226 -6.08 5.73 5.67
C GLU A 226 -4.63 6.20 5.41
N ALA A 227 -4.21 6.30 4.15
CA ALA A 227 -3.13 7.18 3.77
C ALA A 227 -3.67 8.62 3.67
N PRO A 228 -3.11 9.61 4.37
CA PRO A 228 -3.48 11.00 4.16
C PRO A 228 -3.10 11.45 2.75
N LEU A 229 -3.98 12.19 2.08
CA LEU A 229 -3.78 12.64 0.70
C LEU A 229 -3.91 14.16 0.61
N ARG A 230 -2.95 14.82 -0.05
CA ARG A 230 -3.11 16.19 -0.52
C ARG A 230 -3.72 16.12 -1.92
N VAL A 231 -4.88 16.75 -2.07
CA VAL A 231 -5.66 16.79 -3.29
C VAL A 231 -5.79 18.25 -3.73
N GLU A 232 -5.36 18.55 -4.94
CA GLU A 232 -5.46 19.87 -5.54
C GLU A 232 -5.91 19.75 -6.99
N GLY A 233 -6.60 20.76 -7.51
CA GLY A 233 -7.11 20.68 -8.87
C GLY A 233 -8.18 21.71 -9.14
N GLU A 234 -8.91 21.46 -10.22
CA GLU A 234 -9.95 22.35 -10.71
C GLU A 234 -11.06 21.57 -11.43
N LEU A 235 -12.27 22.12 -11.33
CA LEU A 235 -13.42 21.72 -12.12
C LEU A 235 -13.72 22.82 -13.13
N ARG A 236 -13.67 22.48 -14.42
CA ARG A 236 -13.93 23.40 -15.53
C ARG A 236 -15.25 23.04 -16.22
N LEU A 237 -16.07 24.05 -16.48
CA LEU A 237 -17.25 23.96 -17.34
C LEU A 237 -17.10 24.96 -18.50
N PRO A 238 -17.58 24.62 -19.71
CA PRO A 238 -17.61 25.56 -20.83
C PRO A 238 -18.30 26.89 -20.47
N GLY A 239 -17.66 28.01 -20.84
CA GLY A 239 -18.19 29.36 -20.61
C GLY A 239 -18.19 29.82 -19.16
N GLN A 240 -17.49 29.12 -18.26
CA GLN A 240 -17.43 29.43 -16.83
C GLN A 240 -15.99 29.55 -16.35
N ALA A 241 -15.78 30.35 -15.32
CA ALA A 241 -14.50 30.40 -14.62
C ALA A 241 -14.21 29.03 -13.95
N PRO A 242 -12.98 28.51 -14.03
CA PRO A 242 -12.60 27.28 -13.33
C PRO A 242 -12.82 27.39 -11.81
N VAL A 243 -13.35 26.33 -11.21
CA VAL A 243 -13.48 26.22 -9.75
C VAL A 243 -12.29 25.44 -9.20
N SER A 244 -11.28 26.17 -8.71
CA SER A 244 -10.08 25.58 -8.11
C SER A 244 -10.31 25.14 -6.66
N PHE A 245 -9.62 24.09 -6.23
CA PHE A 245 -9.67 23.60 -4.86
C PHE A 245 -8.34 22.99 -4.41
N SER A 246 -8.09 23.03 -3.11
CA SER A 246 -6.94 22.36 -2.47
C SER A 246 -7.34 21.89 -1.08
N ARG A 247 -7.26 20.59 -0.82
CA ARG A 247 -7.75 19.95 0.42
C ARG A 247 -6.83 18.81 0.83
N THR A 248 -6.82 18.50 2.13
CA THR A 248 -6.21 17.28 2.66
C THR A 248 -7.31 16.33 3.11
N LEU A 249 -7.29 15.11 2.59
CA LEU A 249 -8.20 14.02 2.97
C LEU A 249 -7.49 13.08 3.94
N GLY A 250 -8.03 12.87 5.14
CA GLY A 250 -7.39 12.07 6.20
C GLY A 250 -6.57 12.90 7.20
N ASP A 251 -5.76 12.24 8.02
CA ASP A 251 -5.02 12.89 9.13
C ASP A 251 -5.97 13.63 10.09
N GLY A 252 -7.07 12.96 10.46
CA GLY A 252 -8.14 13.51 11.29
C GLY A 252 -9.02 14.56 10.60
N ARG A 253 -8.90 14.74 9.28
CA ARG A 253 -9.83 15.53 8.44
C ARG A 253 -10.82 14.60 7.72
N PRO A 254 -11.93 15.13 7.19
CA PRO A 254 -12.86 14.36 6.36
C PRO A 254 -12.14 13.60 5.23
N LEU A 255 -12.66 12.42 4.89
CA LEU A 255 -12.12 11.57 3.81
C LEU A 255 -12.74 11.91 2.44
N SER A 256 -13.67 12.86 2.37
CA SER A 256 -14.25 13.31 1.13
C SER A 256 -14.54 14.81 1.15
N PHE A 257 -14.61 15.41 -0.04
CA PHE A 257 -15.12 16.76 -0.22
C PHE A 257 -15.96 16.84 -1.51
N ARG A 258 -16.74 17.92 -1.63
CA ARG A 258 -17.56 18.22 -2.79
C ARG A 258 -17.21 19.59 -3.34
N VAL A 259 -17.19 19.71 -4.67
CA VAL A 259 -17.03 20.96 -5.40
C VAL A 259 -18.23 21.08 -6.33
N ALA A 260 -18.89 22.22 -6.30
CA ALA A 260 -20.03 22.50 -7.16
C ALA A 260 -19.69 23.63 -8.13
N ALA A 261 -20.14 23.49 -9.36
CA ALA A 261 -20.13 24.52 -10.39
C ALA A 261 -21.49 24.55 -11.09
N ARG A 262 -21.82 25.65 -11.75
CA ARG A 262 -23.03 25.80 -12.56
C ARG A 262 -22.63 26.08 -14.01
N GLY A 263 -23.29 25.45 -14.97
CA GLY A 263 -23.04 25.66 -16.40
C GLY A 263 -23.41 24.49 -17.29
N GLY A 264 -23.51 24.76 -18.60
CA GLY A 264 -23.74 23.77 -19.66
C GLY A 264 -22.50 22.93 -20.00
N GLY A 265 -22.67 21.91 -20.84
CA GLY A 265 -21.57 21.16 -21.47
C GLY A 265 -20.85 20.14 -20.59
N THR A 266 -19.86 19.45 -21.16
CA THR A 266 -19.14 18.35 -20.49
C THR A 266 -18.14 18.89 -19.46
N PRO A 267 -18.23 18.50 -18.18
CA PRO A 267 -17.26 18.91 -17.17
C PRO A 267 -15.88 18.34 -17.46
N LYS A 268 -14.85 19.16 -17.27
CA LYS A 268 -13.45 18.73 -17.28
C LYS A 268 -12.90 18.83 -15.88
N VAL A 269 -12.42 17.71 -15.37
CA VAL A 269 -11.73 17.61 -14.08
C VAL A 269 -10.25 17.47 -14.36
N HIS A 270 -9.45 18.27 -13.65
CA HIS A 270 -8.02 18.06 -13.52
C HIS A 270 -7.69 18.01 -12.03
N LEU A 271 -6.97 16.97 -11.60
CA LEU A 271 -6.69 16.70 -10.19
C LEU A 271 -5.27 16.16 -10.02
N LEU A 272 -4.51 16.69 -9.08
CA LEU A 272 -3.28 16.12 -8.59
C LEU A 272 -3.48 15.61 -7.17
N VAL A 273 -3.07 14.36 -6.93
CA VAL A 273 -3.15 13.67 -5.65
C VAL A 273 -1.77 13.20 -5.27
N ARG A 274 -1.36 13.50 -4.03
CA ARG A 274 -0.09 13.07 -3.46
C ARG A 274 -0.30 12.52 -2.05
N PRO A 275 0.36 11.40 -1.68
CA PRO A 275 0.44 11.02 -0.27
C PRO A 275 1.03 12.18 0.54
N SER A 276 0.43 12.45 1.69
CA SER A 276 0.75 13.56 2.58
C SER A 276 1.32 13.04 3.89
N PRO A 277 2.25 13.79 4.54
CA PRO A 277 2.66 13.48 5.91
C PRO A 277 1.46 13.53 6.87
N VAL A 278 1.60 12.82 8.00
CA VAL A 278 0.67 12.87 9.15
C VAL A 278 1.14 14.01 10.06
N VAL A 279 0.38 15.10 10.15
CA VAL A 279 0.82 16.29 10.89
C VAL A 279 -0.13 16.62 12.02
N ARG A 280 -1.43 16.61 11.75
CA ARG A 280 -2.46 16.99 12.71
C ARG A 280 -2.58 15.97 13.83
N LEU A 281 -2.64 14.67 13.50
CA LEU A 281 -2.75 13.62 14.51
C LEU A 281 -1.47 13.48 15.35
N LEU A 282 -0.31 13.84 14.79
CA LEU A 282 0.96 13.85 15.51
C LEU A 282 1.21 15.16 16.29
N ARG A 283 0.26 16.10 16.31
CA ARG A 283 0.39 17.33 17.11
C ARG A 283 0.08 17.03 18.59
N PRO A 284 1.02 17.27 19.52
CA PRO A 284 0.81 17.13 20.94
C PRO A 284 -0.16 18.20 21.44
N PRO A 285 -1.03 17.87 22.42
CA PRO A 285 -2.00 18.82 22.95
C PRO A 285 -1.32 19.87 23.83
N GLY A 286 -1.45 21.15 23.47
CA GLY A 286 -1.00 22.28 24.31
C GLY A 286 0.51 22.34 24.58
N ALA A 287 1.34 21.71 23.75
CA ALA A 287 2.79 21.70 23.86
C ALA A 287 3.45 21.62 22.48
N GLU A 288 4.78 21.75 22.43
CA GLU A 288 5.54 21.58 21.19
C GLU A 288 5.87 20.12 20.92
N THR A 289 6.12 19.35 21.98
CA THR A 289 6.46 17.92 21.93
C THR A 289 5.52 17.08 22.81
N TRP A 290 5.40 15.80 22.49
CA TRP A 290 4.63 14.84 23.28
C TRP A 290 5.24 14.63 24.66
N VAL A 291 6.58 14.62 24.77
CA VAL A 291 7.26 14.57 26.08
C VAL A 291 6.87 15.76 26.95
N GLN A 292 6.84 16.98 26.39
CA GLN A 292 6.37 18.16 27.12
C GLN A 292 4.88 18.04 27.49
N ALA A 293 4.03 17.54 26.60
CA ALA A 293 2.60 17.38 26.87
C ALA A 293 2.33 16.42 28.05
N VAL A 294 3.02 15.28 28.10
CA VAL A 294 2.91 14.30 29.20
C VAL A 294 3.42 14.87 30.53
N ARG A 295 4.46 15.73 30.49
CA ARG A 295 4.96 16.42 31.71
C ARG A 295 3.98 17.46 32.23
N ARG A 296 3.34 18.22 31.35
CA ARG A 296 2.36 19.26 31.71
C ARG A 296 1.05 18.67 32.22
N ARG A 297 0.63 17.55 31.65
CA ARG A 297 -0.61 16.86 32.00
C ARG A 297 -0.41 15.36 31.86
N SER A 298 -0.80 14.61 32.88
CA SER A 298 -0.83 13.15 32.79
C SER A 298 -1.77 12.73 31.65
N LEU A 299 -1.20 12.14 30.59
CA LEU A 299 -1.94 11.55 29.48
C LEU A 299 -1.96 10.02 29.65
N PRO A 300 -3.12 9.36 29.52
CA PRO A 300 -3.21 7.91 29.68
C PRO A 300 -2.31 7.15 28.69
N ALA A 301 -1.58 6.14 29.16
CA ALA A 301 -0.76 5.28 28.30
C ALA A 301 -1.55 4.66 27.12
N PRO A 302 -2.79 4.15 27.32
CA PRO A 302 -3.58 3.60 26.21
C PRO A 302 -3.88 4.62 25.11
N PHE A 303 -4.06 5.90 25.48
CA PHE A 303 -4.28 6.97 24.51
C PHE A 303 -3.02 7.24 23.67
N LEU A 304 -1.86 7.34 24.33
CA LEU A 304 -0.58 7.56 23.65
C LEU A 304 -0.22 6.38 22.74
N LEU A 305 -0.43 5.14 23.21
CA LEU A 305 -0.15 3.93 22.45
C LEU A 305 -1.02 3.85 21.21
N ARG A 306 -2.34 4.02 21.38
CA ARG A 306 -3.28 4.05 20.26
C ARG A 306 -2.89 5.12 19.24
N ARG A 307 -2.56 6.33 19.70
CA ARG A 307 -2.12 7.43 18.83
C ARG A 307 -0.85 7.07 18.06
N LEU A 308 0.13 6.47 18.72
CA LEU A 308 1.39 6.05 18.12
C LEU A 308 1.16 5.00 17.01
N ILE A 309 0.43 3.92 17.32
CA ILE A 309 0.14 2.87 16.35
C ILE A 309 -0.68 3.44 15.17
N GLU A 310 -1.73 4.20 15.45
CA GLU A 310 -2.59 4.81 14.41
C GLU A 310 -1.83 5.73 13.46
N THR A 311 -0.92 6.56 13.99
CA THR A 311 -0.16 7.52 13.18
C THR A 311 0.95 6.83 12.40
N ARG A 312 1.63 5.85 12.99
CA ARG A 312 2.64 5.05 12.28
C ARG A 312 2.02 4.21 11.17
N MET A 313 0.89 3.55 11.40
CA MET A 313 0.16 2.81 10.36
C MET A 313 -0.25 3.73 9.19
N ARG A 314 -0.76 4.94 9.46
CA ARG A 314 -1.09 5.92 8.40
C ARG A 314 0.12 6.35 7.58
N LEU A 315 1.30 6.48 8.21
CA LEU A 315 2.54 6.78 7.51
C LEU A 315 3.02 5.60 6.66
N VAL A 316 2.92 4.37 7.18
CA VAL A 316 3.18 3.16 6.38
C VAL A 316 2.24 3.09 5.18
N ARG A 317 0.95 3.39 5.35
CA ARG A 317 0.02 3.47 4.21
C ARG A 317 0.40 4.57 3.23
N ALA A 318 0.76 5.76 3.72
CA ALA A 318 1.20 6.84 2.84
C ALA A 318 2.44 6.45 2.02
N ASP A 319 3.38 5.71 2.63
CA ASP A 319 4.57 5.14 1.98
C ASP A 319 4.19 4.08 0.93
N GLN A 320 3.22 3.20 1.20
CA GLN A 320 2.68 2.25 0.20
C GLN A 320 2.21 2.97 -1.07
N TYR A 321 1.50 4.09 -0.91
CA TYR A 321 1.04 4.91 -2.04
C TYR A 321 2.14 5.84 -2.64
N GLN A 322 3.39 5.77 -2.17
CA GLN A 322 4.54 6.34 -2.87
C GLN A 322 5.13 5.39 -3.91
N SER A 323 4.72 4.11 -3.91
CA SER A 323 5.17 3.06 -4.83
C SER A 323 3.97 2.37 -5.47
N PHE A 324 3.35 3.02 -6.45
CA PHE A 324 2.20 2.44 -7.15
C PHE A 324 2.57 1.15 -7.89
N LEU A 325 3.67 1.19 -8.64
CA LEU A 325 4.42 0.00 -9.06
C LEU A 325 5.50 -0.32 -8.01
N SER A 326 5.80 -1.60 -7.84
CA SER A 326 6.81 -2.09 -6.87
C SER A 326 8.16 -1.37 -7.05
N ASP A 327 8.75 -0.94 -5.94
CA ASP A 327 10.12 -0.42 -5.93
C ASP A 327 11.11 -1.60 -6.00
N PRO A 328 12.01 -1.65 -7.00
CA PRO A 328 13.01 -2.70 -7.07
C PRO A 328 14.11 -2.61 -6.01
N ASP A 329 14.28 -1.46 -5.36
CA ASP A 329 15.22 -1.26 -4.25
C ASP A 329 14.44 -1.02 -2.96
N VAL A 330 14.49 -1.97 -2.02
CA VAL A 330 13.75 -1.90 -0.74
C VAL A 330 14.21 -0.74 0.14
N ASP A 331 15.45 -0.28 -0.03
CA ASP A 331 16.04 0.86 0.66
C ASP A 331 16.01 2.13 -0.21
N GLY A 332 15.53 1.99 -1.45
CA GLY A 332 15.33 3.04 -2.43
C GLY A 332 14.34 4.09 -1.97
N ARG A 333 14.47 5.29 -2.57
CA ARG A 333 13.46 6.34 -2.41
C ARG A 333 12.44 6.20 -3.54
N SER A 334 11.18 6.06 -3.16
CA SER A 334 10.07 6.08 -4.09
C SER A 334 9.19 7.32 -3.90
N ARG A 335 8.63 7.81 -5.01
CA ARG A 335 7.67 8.91 -4.99
C ARG A 335 6.64 8.74 -6.11
N SER A 336 5.36 8.82 -5.75
CA SER A 336 4.25 8.81 -6.71
C SER A 336 3.44 10.11 -6.66
N VAL A 337 3.00 10.54 -7.84
CA VAL A 337 1.95 11.55 -8.00
C VAL A 337 0.87 10.94 -8.88
N TYR A 338 -0.39 11.07 -8.46
CA TYR A 338 -1.53 10.59 -9.24
C TYR A 338 -2.25 11.79 -9.85
N GLU A 339 -2.44 11.76 -11.15
CA GLU A 339 -3.05 12.82 -11.92
C GLU A 339 -4.32 12.30 -12.56
N TYR A 340 -5.45 12.92 -12.26
CA TYR A 340 -6.74 12.54 -12.83
C TYR A 340 -7.17 13.60 -13.81
N ASP A 341 -7.48 13.17 -15.03
CA ASP A 341 -7.96 14.03 -16.10
C ASP A 341 -9.20 13.45 -16.74
N THR A 342 -10.19 14.29 -17.01
CA THR A 342 -11.31 13.89 -17.85
C THR A 342 -10.81 13.63 -19.27
N LEU A 343 -11.01 12.41 -19.76
CA LEU A 343 -10.73 12.07 -21.14
C LEU A 343 -11.63 12.90 -22.05
N ALA A 344 -11.08 13.43 -23.13
CA ALA A 344 -11.91 13.88 -24.23
C ALA A 344 -12.83 12.71 -24.61
N ALA A 345 -14.11 12.98 -24.83
CA ALA A 345 -14.99 11.97 -25.39
C ALA A 345 -14.41 11.59 -26.75
N SER A 346 -13.66 10.50 -26.81
CA SER A 346 -13.39 9.84 -28.08
C SER A 346 -14.78 9.51 -28.62
N ALA A 347 -15.14 10.12 -29.76
CA ALA A 347 -16.23 9.59 -30.55
C ALA A 347 -15.96 8.10 -30.66
N SER A 348 -16.87 7.26 -30.16
CA SER A 348 -16.79 5.83 -30.38
C SER A 348 -16.45 5.63 -31.86
N PRO A 349 -15.45 4.81 -32.22
CA PRO A 349 -15.36 4.35 -33.58
C PRO A 349 -16.74 3.79 -33.89
N GLY A 350 -17.45 4.41 -34.82
CA GLY A 350 -18.66 3.82 -35.36
C GLY A 350 -18.29 2.39 -35.69
N VAL A 351 -19.09 1.45 -35.19
CA VAL A 351 -19.02 0.07 -35.65
C VAL A 351 -19.18 0.16 -37.16
N SER A 352 -18.07 0.13 -37.90
CA SER A 352 -18.10 -0.21 -39.31
C SER A 352 -18.71 -1.59 -39.32
N ALA A 353 -19.97 -1.65 -39.75
CA ALA A 353 -20.65 -2.90 -40.03
C ALA A 353 -19.69 -3.74 -40.87
N ALA A 354 -19.30 -4.89 -40.34
CA ALA A 354 -18.63 -5.90 -41.15
C ALA A 354 -19.51 -6.18 -42.38
N PRO A 355 -18.95 -6.28 -43.59
CA PRO A 355 -19.70 -6.77 -44.73
C PRO A 355 -20.27 -8.14 -44.36
N GLY A 356 -21.57 -8.33 -44.58
CA GLY A 356 -22.24 -9.59 -44.31
C GLY A 356 -21.63 -10.68 -45.18
N ASP A 357 -20.96 -11.65 -44.55
CA ASP A 357 -20.57 -12.88 -45.21
C ASP A 357 -21.76 -13.83 -45.26
N VAL A 358 -22.06 -14.19 -46.50
CA VAL A 358 -23.13 -15.09 -46.92
C VAL A 358 -22.67 -16.53 -46.68
N GLY A 359 -23.47 -17.27 -45.91
CA GLY A 359 -23.76 -18.69 -46.14
C GLY A 359 -22.63 -19.72 -45.97
N GLY A 360 -22.78 -20.60 -44.97
CA GLY A 360 -22.01 -21.85 -44.91
C GLY A 360 -22.21 -22.61 -43.61
N GLY A 361 -23.37 -23.24 -43.45
CA GLY A 361 -23.66 -24.10 -42.30
C GLY A 361 -22.82 -25.38 -42.31
N THR A 362 -21.91 -25.51 -41.35
CA THR A 362 -21.34 -26.81 -40.95
C THR A 362 -21.19 -26.85 -39.43
N SER A 363 -22.26 -27.36 -38.80
CA SER A 363 -22.42 -27.91 -37.46
C SER A 363 -21.20 -27.94 -36.52
N ALA A 364 -21.19 -27.00 -35.55
CA ALA A 364 -20.32 -26.98 -34.38
C ALA A 364 -20.39 -28.25 -33.49
N LEU A 365 -21.35 -29.15 -33.74
CA LEU A 365 -21.47 -30.45 -33.06
C LEU A 365 -20.40 -31.47 -33.48
N LEU A 366 -19.77 -31.32 -34.66
CA LEU A 366 -18.78 -32.29 -35.15
C LEU A 366 -17.37 -32.08 -34.55
N VAL A 367 -17.06 -30.85 -34.10
CA VAL A 367 -15.78 -30.52 -33.43
C VAL A 367 -15.77 -30.98 -31.97
N VAL A 368 -16.92 -30.99 -31.29
CA VAL A 368 -17.06 -31.50 -29.92
C VAL A 368 -16.96 -33.02 -29.86
N ALA A 369 -17.41 -33.74 -30.90
CA ALA A 369 -17.31 -35.20 -30.96
C ALA A 369 -15.85 -35.69 -31.11
N ILE A 370 -15.00 -34.96 -31.82
CA ILE A 370 -13.58 -35.34 -32.04
C ILE A 370 -12.71 -35.06 -30.79
N THR A 371 -13.07 -34.06 -29.98
CA THR A 371 -12.34 -33.76 -28.74
C THR A 371 -12.74 -34.64 -27.55
N LEU A 372 -13.97 -35.15 -27.48
CA LEU A 372 -14.34 -36.12 -26.43
C LEU A 372 -13.84 -37.54 -26.71
N GLY A 373 -13.73 -37.97 -27.98
CA GLY A 373 -13.25 -39.31 -28.32
C GLY A 373 -11.75 -39.53 -28.05
N SER A 374 -10.96 -38.46 -28.03
CA SER A 374 -9.49 -38.53 -27.83
C SER A 374 -9.06 -38.57 -26.36
N VAL A 375 -9.93 -38.19 -25.42
CA VAL A 375 -9.64 -38.27 -23.97
C VAL A 375 -9.89 -39.66 -23.39
N VAL A 376 -10.81 -40.45 -23.97
CA VAL A 376 -11.13 -41.80 -23.47
C VAL A 376 -10.07 -42.84 -23.87
N LEU A 377 -9.40 -42.68 -25.02
CA LEU A 377 -8.34 -43.61 -25.45
C LEU A 377 -6.99 -43.39 -24.74
N ALA A 378 -6.70 -42.19 -24.21
CA ALA A 378 -5.48 -41.92 -23.46
C ALA A 378 -5.58 -42.31 -21.97
N GLY A 379 -6.80 -42.30 -21.38
CA GLY A 379 -7.02 -42.69 -19.98
C GLY A 379 -7.07 -44.20 -19.72
N GLY A 380 -7.52 -44.99 -20.70
CA GLY A 380 -7.62 -46.45 -20.56
C GLY A 380 -6.28 -47.20 -20.63
N GLY A 381 -5.29 -46.65 -21.34
CA GLY A 381 -3.96 -47.28 -21.49
C GLY A 381 -3.05 -47.16 -20.26
N LEU A 382 -3.28 -46.18 -19.39
CA LEU A 382 -2.43 -45.93 -18.22
C LEU A 382 -2.81 -46.77 -17.00
N VAL A 383 -4.01 -47.35 -16.94
CA VAL A 383 -4.46 -48.18 -15.81
C VAL A 383 -4.06 -49.65 -15.98
N LEU A 384 -3.82 -50.13 -17.20
CA LEU A 384 -3.42 -51.53 -17.43
C LEU A 384 -1.92 -51.80 -17.22
N TRP A 385 -1.07 -50.77 -17.15
CA TRP A 385 0.37 -50.92 -16.92
C TRP A 385 0.77 -50.94 -15.44
N ALA A 386 -0.18 -50.68 -14.52
CA ALA A 386 0.06 -50.69 -13.07
C ALA A 386 -0.30 -52.03 -12.39
N HIS A 387 -0.74 -53.04 -13.16
CA HIS A 387 -1.14 -54.36 -12.64
C HIS A 387 -0.58 -55.55 -13.44
N LEU A 388 0.54 -55.38 -14.14
CA LEU A 388 1.35 -56.48 -14.70
C LEU A 388 2.77 -56.46 -14.16
#